data_AF-A0A845D615-F1
#
_entry.id   AF-A0A845D615-F1
#
_cell.length_a   1.000
_cell.length_b   1.000
_cell.length_c   1.000
_cell.angle_alpha   90.00
_cell.angle_beta   90.00
_cell.angle_gamma   90.00
#
_symmetry.space_group_name_H-M   'P 1'
#
loop_
_entity.id
_entity.type
_entity.pdbx_description
1 polymer ?
#
loop_
_entity_poly.entity_id
_entity_poly.type
_entity_poly.pdbx_seq_one_letter_code
_entity_poly.pdbx_strand_id
1 'polypeptide(L)'
;MKRLLGIAMQVFAVVFWIQFVAIQLYDPMSEGFGALVWTIFDPFVAAGTLITIYVGFRRKLEVDKADERGLTREYFEANLTLYGGIILIHALLWNWIGSRLIEPEMSLQWLWIFIDISVPLLLFPVGRYLARSDSAEQAF
;
A
#
# COMPACT_ATOMS: atom_id res chain seq x y z
N MET A 1 -6.78 18.68 -3.15
CA MET A 1 -7.46 17.34 -3.14
C MET A 1 -6.45 16.23 -2.86
N LYS A 2 -5.21 16.34 -3.37
CA LYS A 2 -4.12 15.40 -3.07
C LYS A 2 -3.80 15.36 -1.57
N ARG A 3 -3.94 16.49 -0.85
CA ARG A 3 -3.72 16.56 0.60
C ARG A 3 -4.67 15.69 1.42
N LEU A 4 -5.97 15.78 1.14
CA LEU A 4 -6.99 14.98 1.83
C LEU A 4 -6.78 13.49 1.56
N LEU A 5 -6.52 13.13 0.30
CA LEU A 5 -6.19 11.77 -0.08
C LEU A 5 -4.93 11.27 0.65
N GLY A 6 -3.88 12.08 0.70
CA GLY A 6 -2.63 11.74 1.37
C GLY A 6 -2.77 11.55 2.88
N ILE A 7 -3.61 12.36 3.54
CA ILE A 7 -3.95 12.18 4.95
C ILE A 7 -4.77 10.90 5.14
N ALA A 8 -5.78 10.67 4.31
CA ALA A 8 -6.60 9.46 4.38
C ALA A 8 -5.76 8.19 4.22
N MET A 9 -4.80 8.17 3.28
CA MET A 9 -3.88 7.04 3.11
C MET A 9 -2.98 6.81 4.32
N GLN A 10 -2.46 7.86 4.96
CA GLN A 10 -1.66 7.74 6.17
C GLN A 10 -2.49 7.19 7.34
N VAL A 11 -3.70 7.71 7.54
CA VAL A 11 -4.61 7.24 8.59
C VAL A 11 -4.98 5.78 8.33
N PHE A 12 -5.35 5.44 7.09
CA PHE A 12 -5.66 4.06 6.72
C PHE A 12 -4.47 3.13 6.95
N ALA A 13 -3.24 3.50 6.57
CA ALA A 13 -2.05 2.70 6.82
C ALA A 13 -1.83 2.43 8.32
N VAL A 14 -2.03 3.43 9.17
CA VAL A 14 -1.90 3.27 10.63
C VAL A 14 -3.00 2.37 11.18
N VAL A 15 -4.26 2.60 10.80
CA VAL A 15 -5.40 1.78 11.23
C VAL A 15 -5.22 0.33 10.79
N PHE A 16 -4.80 0.12 9.54
CA PHE A 16 -4.51 -1.19 8.97
C PHE A 16 -3.41 -1.92 9.74
N TRP A 17 -2.30 -1.23 10.06
CA TRP A 17 -1.22 -1.81 10.85
C TRP A 17 -1.66 -2.19 12.27
N ILE A 18 -2.40 -1.31 12.95
CA ILE A 18 -2.94 -1.59 14.28
C ILE A 18 -3.85 -2.81 14.23
N GLN A 19 -4.72 -2.89 13.22
CA GLN A 19 -5.63 -4.01 13.02
C GLN A 19 -4.88 -5.33 12.77
N PHE A 20 -3.87 -5.30 11.91
CA PHE A 20 -3.01 -6.45 11.62
C PHE A 20 -2.31 -6.99 12.88
N VAL A 21 -1.84 -6.12 13.77
CA VAL A 21 -1.23 -6.54 15.04
C VAL A 21 -2.29 -7.00 16.04
N ALA A 22 -3.40 -6.27 16.15
CA ALA A 22 -4.46 -6.56 17.13
C ALA A 22 -5.14 -7.90 16.87
N ILE A 23 -5.40 -8.25 15.60
CA ILE A 23 -6.07 -9.51 15.26
C ILE A 23 -5.28 -10.74 15.73
N GLN A 24 -3.94 -10.65 15.76
CA GLN A 24 -3.09 -11.72 16.32
C GLN A 24 -3.33 -11.96 17.82
N LEU A 25 -3.87 -10.96 18.53
CA LEU A 25 -4.11 -11.03 19.97
C LEU A 25 -5.53 -11.49 20.32
N TYR A 26 -6.53 -11.13 19.50
CA TYR A 26 -7.94 -11.39 19.83
C TYR A 26 -8.65 -12.40 18.90
N ASP A 27 -8.16 -12.63 17.68
CA ASP A 27 -8.71 -13.61 16.71
C ASP A 27 -7.61 -14.16 15.78
N PRO A 28 -6.61 -14.89 16.33
CA PRO A 28 -5.42 -15.31 15.58
C PRO A 28 -5.73 -16.29 14.44
N MET A 29 -6.83 -17.04 14.53
CA MET A 29 -7.26 -17.94 13.46
C MET A 29 -8.09 -17.23 12.38
N SER A 30 -8.51 -15.97 12.62
CA SER A 30 -9.33 -15.19 11.69
C SER A 30 -10.60 -15.91 11.23
N GLU A 31 -11.19 -16.73 12.09
CA GLU A 31 -12.41 -17.50 11.79
C GLU A 31 -13.69 -16.77 12.25
N GLY A 32 -13.55 -15.67 13.00
CA GLY A 32 -14.65 -14.92 13.58
C GLY A 32 -14.74 -13.48 13.07
N PHE A 33 -14.74 -12.53 14.01
CA PHE A 33 -14.86 -11.09 13.71
C PHE A 33 -13.71 -10.58 12.83
N GLY A 34 -12.53 -11.21 12.92
CA GLY A 34 -11.37 -10.90 12.10
C GLY A 34 -11.64 -10.97 10.59
N ALA A 35 -12.31 -12.03 10.12
CA ALA A 35 -12.64 -12.22 8.70
C ALA A 35 -13.52 -11.08 8.15
N LEU A 36 -14.46 -10.60 8.96
CA LEU A 36 -15.36 -9.51 8.59
C LEU A 36 -14.61 -8.18 8.45
N VAL A 37 -13.65 -7.91 9.34
CA VAL A 37 -12.81 -6.71 9.23
C VAL A 37 -11.98 -6.73 7.96
N TRP A 38 -11.36 -7.87 7.62
CA TRP A 38 -10.59 -8.02 6.39
C TRP A 38 -11.45 -7.83 5.13
N THR A 39 -12.66 -8.37 5.11
CA THR A 39 -13.62 -8.15 4.01
C THR A 39 -13.89 -6.67 3.75
N ILE A 40 -13.90 -5.84 4.80
CA ILE A 40 -14.06 -4.39 4.67
C ILE A 40 -12.77 -3.74 4.17
N PHE A 41 -11.60 -4.21 4.61
CA PHE A 41 -10.30 -3.61 4.29
C PHE A 41 -9.80 -3.95 2.88
N ASP A 42 -10.10 -5.14 2.36
CA ASP A 42 -9.60 -5.63 1.08
C ASP A 42 -9.83 -4.66 -0.11
N PRO A 43 -11.02 -4.06 -0.29
CA PRO A 43 -11.23 -3.06 -1.35
C PRO A 43 -10.34 -1.82 -1.19
N PHE A 44 -10.10 -1.38 0.05
CA PHE A 44 -9.22 -0.23 0.33
C PHE A 44 -7.75 -0.57 0.10
N VAL A 45 -7.33 -1.80 0.40
CA VAL A 45 -5.99 -2.31 0.08
C VAL A 45 -5.77 -2.29 -1.43
N ALA A 46 -6.72 -2.83 -2.20
CA ALA A 46 -6.63 -2.83 -3.66
C ALA A 46 -6.58 -1.40 -4.22
N ALA A 47 -7.50 -0.52 -3.79
CA ALA A 47 -7.52 0.88 -4.21
C ALA A 47 -6.23 1.64 -3.82
N GLY A 48 -5.77 1.48 -2.58
CA GLY A 48 -4.54 2.10 -2.07
C GLY A 48 -3.30 1.62 -2.82
N THR A 49 -3.26 0.35 -3.23
CA THR A 49 -2.20 -0.22 -4.06
C THR A 49 -2.19 0.41 -5.46
N LEU A 50 -3.35 0.57 -6.10
CA LEU A 50 -3.44 1.24 -7.40
C LEU A 50 -3.00 2.71 -7.33
N ILE A 51 -3.41 3.43 -6.29
CA ILE A 51 -2.95 4.80 -6.05
C ILE A 51 -1.43 4.84 -5.83
N THR A 52 -0.89 3.90 -5.06
CA THR A 52 0.56 3.77 -4.81
C THR A 52 1.34 3.59 -6.12
N ILE A 53 0.87 2.70 -7.01
CA ILE A 53 1.48 2.49 -8.33
C ILE A 53 1.42 3.77 -9.16
N TYR A 54 0.25 4.42 -9.22
CA TYR A 54 0.07 5.65 -9.98
C TYR A 54 1.01 6.76 -9.50
N VAL A 55 1.07 6.99 -8.19
CA VAL A 55 1.94 8.02 -7.60
C VAL A 55 3.40 7.65 -7.79
N GLY A 56 3.78 6.38 -7.59
CA GLY A 56 5.14 5.89 -7.85
C GLY A 56 5.57 6.14 -9.30
N PHE A 57 4.67 5.88 -10.26
CA PHE A 57 4.92 6.12 -11.68
C PHE A 57 5.12 7.61 -11.98
N ARG A 58 4.26 8.48 -11.42
CA ARG A 58 4.40 9.95 -11.56
C ARG A 58 5.71 10.46 -10.98
N ARG A 59 6.06 10.02 -9.77
CA ARG A 59 7.34 10.37 -9.11
C ARG A 59 8.54 9.91 -9.93
N LYS A 60 8.50 8.70 -10.48
CA LYS A 60 9.57 8.19 -11.34
C LYS A 60 9.76 9.06 -12.58
N LEU A 61 8.68 9.44 -13.26
CA LEU A 61 8.75 10.33 -14.42
C LEU A 61 9.30 11.73 -14.10
N GLU A 62 9.05 12.26 -12.90
CA GLU A 62 9.58 13.55 -12.45
C GLU A 62 11.09 13.45 -12.17
N VAL A 63 11.49 12.41 -11.45
CA VAL A 63 12.87 12.09 -11.11
C VAL A 63 13.71 11.82 -12.36
N ASP A 64 13.19 11.03 -13.32
CA ASP A 64 13.90 10.69 -14.56
C ASP A 64 14.12 11.92 -15.47
N LYS A 65 13.40 13.02 -15.23
CA LYS A 65 13.54 14.31 -15.96
C LYS A 65 14.40 15.33 -15.21
N ALA A 66 14.72 15.10 -13.95
CA ALA A 66 15.50 16.03 -13.14
C ALA A 66 17.02 15.85 -13.39
N ASP A 67 17.79 16.91 -13.19
CA ASP A 67 19.24 16.95 -13.48
C ASP A 67 20.05 16.14 -12.45
N GLU A 68 21.15 15.50 -12.88
CA GLU A 68 21.83 14.35 -12.23
C GLU A 68 22.41 14.59 -10.81
N ARG A 69 22.34 15.81 -10.26
CA ARG A 69 23.21 16.25 -9.15
C ARG A 69 22.73 15.96 -7.72
N GLY A 70 21.66 15.19 -7.53
CA GLY A 70 21.17 14.86 -6.18
C GLY A 70 20.18 13.70 -6.07
N LEU A 71 20.06 12.89 -7.12
CA LEU A 71 18.88 12.05 -7.37
C LEU A 71 18.80 10.72 -6.60
N THR A 72 19.82 10.29 -5.86
CA THR A 72 19.88 8.91 -5.37
C THR A 72 18.73 8.52 -4.43
N ARG A 73 18.38 9.39 -3.49
CA ARG A 73 17.31 9.10 -2.52
C ARG A 73 15.92 9.16 -3.16
N GLU A 74 15.62 10.22 -3.90
CA GLU A 74 14.30 10.39 -4.53
C GLU A 74 14.07 9.35 -5.62
N TYR A 75 15.12 9.00 -6.37
CA TYR A 75 15.10 7.90 -7.33
C TYR A 75 14.83 6.56 -6.65
N PHE A 76 15.53 6.26 -5.55
CA PHE A 76 15.30 5.03 -4.81
C PHE A 76 13.87 4.97 -4.25
N GLU A 77 13.39 6.03 -3.61
CA GLU A 77 12.03 6.08 -3.07
C GLU A 77 10.95 5.96 -4.16
N ALA A 78 11.14 6.60 -5.31
CA ALA A 78 10.20 6.51 -6.44
C ALA A 78 10.15 5.09 -7.03
N ASN A 79 11.31 4.47 -7.23
CA ASN A 79 11.39 3.09 -7.73
C ASN A 79 10.86 2.08 -6.71
N LEU A 80 11.19 2.23 -5.43
CA LEU A 80 10.66 1.38 -4.36
C LEU A 80 9.14 1.47 -4.29
N THR A 81 8.58 2.68 -4.39
CA THR A 81 7.12 2.88 -4.38
C THR A 81 6.47 2.22 -5.59
N LEU A 82 7.02 2.44 -6.78
CA LEU A 82 6.46 1.91 -8.03
C LEU A 82 6.55 0.38 -8.07
N TYR A 83 7.75 -0.17 -7.92
CA TYR A 83 7.97 -1.61 -8.02
C TYR A 83 7.41 -2.34 -6.80
N GLY A 84 7.45 -1.74 -5.61
CA GLY A 84 6.78 -2.27 -4.43
C GLY A 84 5.26 -2.36 -4.63
N GLY A 85 4.65 -1.31 -5.21
CA GLY A 85 3.23 -1.35 -5.59
C GLY A 85 2.93 -2.41 -6.64
N ILE A 86 3.79 -2.58 -7.65
CA ILE A 86 3.66 -3.64 -8.67
C ILE A 86 3.76 -5.03 -8.03
N ILE A 87 4.71 -5.27 -7.12
CA ILE A 87 4.84 -6.54 -6.41
C ILE A 87 3.58 -6.79 -5.58
N LEU A 88 3.06 -5.76 -4.91
CA LEU A 88 1.87 -5.87 -4.07
C LEU A 88 0.62 -6.20 -4.89
N ILE A 89 0.42 -5.59 -6.07
CA ILE A 89 -0.72 -5.94 -6.94
C ILE A 89 -0.59 -7.37 -7.48
N HIS A 90 0.63 -7.84 -7.79
CA HIS A 90 0.84 -9.23 -8.19
C HIS A 90 0.55 -10.20 -7.04
N ALA A 91 0.95 -9.87 -5.81
CA ALA A 91 0.65 -10.66 -4.62
C ALA A 91 -0.87 -10.76 -4.38
N LEU A 92 -1.59 -9.64 -4.50
CA LEU A 92 -3.06 -9.61 -4.38
C LEU A 92 -3.74 -10.45 -5.47
N LEU A 93 -3.32 -10.31 -6.73
CA LEU A 93 -3.88 -11.09 -7.85
C LEU A 93 -3.59 -12.58 -7.70
N TRP A 94 -2.36 -12.93 -7.30
CA TRP A 94 -1.98 -14.32 -7.05
C TRP A 94 -2.82 -14.92 -5.93
N ASN A 95 -3.03 -14.18 -4.84
CA ASN A 95 -3.87 -14.62 -3.75
C ASN A 95 -5.34 -14.79 -4.18
N TRP A 96 -5.88 -13.84 -4.93
CA TRP A 96 -7.24 -13.91 -5.46
C TRP A 96 -7.45 -15.09 -6.42
N ILE A 97 -6.47 -15.37 -7.28
CA ILE A 97 -6.47 -16.55 -8.17
C ILE A 97 -6.38 -17.83 -7.35
N GLY A 98 -5.43 -17.92 -6.42
CA GLY A 98 -5.18 -19.10 -5.60
C GLY A 98 -6.39 -19.49 -4.75
N SER A 99 -7.04 -18.51 -4.12
CA SER A 99 -8.23 -18.72 -3.28
C SER A 99 -9.47 -19.15 -4.07
N ARG A 100 -9.54 -18.89 -5.39
CA ARG A 100 -10.72 -19.22 -6.22
C ARG A 100 -10.54 -20.38 -7.19
N LEU A 101 -9.33 -20.63 -7.69
CA LEU A 101 -9.10 -21.52 -8.83
C LEU A 101 -8.32 -22.79 -8.51
N ILE A 102 -7.56 -22.82 -7.41
CA ILE A 102 -6.67 -23.95 -7.09
C ILE A 102 -7.27 -24.73 -5.92
N GLU A 103 -7.10 -24.25 -4.69
CA GLU A 103 -7.67 -24.85 -3.48
C GLU A 103 -7.83 -23.74 -2.42
N PRO A 104 -9.05 -23.46 -1.90
CA PRO A 104 -9.27 -22.41 -0.91
C PRO A 104 -8.45 -22.61 0.38
N GLU A 105 -8.18 -23.87 0.73
CA GLU A 105 -7.41 -24.28 1.90
C GLU A 105 -5.91 -24.04 1.74
N MET A 106 -5.42 -23.87 0.51
CA MET A 106 -4.03 -23.51 0.18
C MET A 106 -3.83 -21.99 0.05
N SER A 107 -4.73 -21.18 0.62
CA SER A 107 -4.48 -19.76 0.87
C SER A 107 -3.10 -19.62 1.55
N LEU A 108 -2.14 -19.05 0.83
CA LEU A 108 -0.77 -18.89 1.27
C LEU A 108 -0.75 -17.87 2.41
N GLN A 109 -0.92 -18.33 3.66
CA GLN A 109 -0.97 -17.46 4.85
C GLN A 109 0.24 -16.53 4.94
N TRP A 110 1.43 -17.02 4.52
CA TRP A 110 2.64 -16.20 4.45
C TRP A 110 2.53 -15.06 3.43
N LEU A 111 1.78 -15.24 2.34
CA LEU A 111 1.56 -14.22 1.32
C LEU A 111 0.61 -13.13 1.86
N TRP A 112 -0.40 -13.50 2.64
CA TRP A 112 -1.25 -12.55 3.35
C TRP A 112 -0.45 -11.72 4.35
N ILE A 113 0.39 -12.36 5.17
CA ILE A 113 1.29 -11.64 6.09
C ILE A 113 2.20 -10.68 5.31
N PHE A 114 2.74 -11.10 4.17
CA PHE A 114 3.56 -10.23 3.32
C PHE A 114 2.78 -9.03 2.80
N ILE A 115 1.54 -9.23 2.31
CA ILE A 115 0.64 -8.16 1.86
C ILE A 115 0.38 -7.20 3.03
N ASP A 116 0.00 -7.73 4.19
CA ASP A 116 -0.41 -6.94 5.34
C ASP A 116 0.70 -6.07 5.90
N ILE A 117 1.95 -6.53 5.83
CA ILE A 117 3.13 -5.74 6.20
C ILE A 117 3.45 -4.71 5.11
N SER A 118 3.35 -5.10 3.84
CA SER A 118 3.76 -4.25 2.71
C SER A 118 2.81 -3.07 2.47
N VAL A 119 1.51 -3.27 2.67
CA VAL A 119 0.47 -2.24 2.51
C VAL A 119 0.80 -0.97 3.31
N PRO A 120 0.93 -0.99 4.65
CA PRO A 120 1.20 0.22 5.42
C PRO A 120 2.57 0.82 5.11
N LEU A 121 3.59 -0.02 4.84
CA LEU A 121 4.92 0.44 4.46
C LEU A 121 4.94 1.22 3.15
N LEU A 122 4.03 0.93 2.21
CA LEU A 122 3.92 1.63 0.94
C LEU A 122 2.92 2.79 1.00
N LEU A 123 1.76 2.60 1.61
CA LEU A 123 0.69 3.60 1.67
C LEU A 123 1.09 4.81 2.54
N PHE A 124 1.81 4.60 3.64
CA PHE A 124 2.16 5.70 4.54
C PHE A 124 3.13 6.71 3.90
N PRO A 125 4.27 6.31 3.28
CA PRO A 125 5.14 7.24 2.56
C PRO A 125 4.47 7.91 1.36
N VAL A 126 3.65 7.18 0.60
CA VAL A 126 2.87 7.74 -0.52
C VAL A 126 1.90 8.80 -0.04
N GLY A 127 1.17 8.51 1.04
CA GLY A 127 0.24 9.45 1.64
C GLY A 127 0.95 10.71 2.14
N ARG A 128 2.13 10.56 2.74
CA ARG A 128 2.98 11.70 3.17
C ARG A 128 3.45 12.54 1.99
N TYR A 129 3.84 11.93 0.87
CA TYR A 129 4.21 12.65 -0.35
C TYR A 129 3.03 13.46 -0.89
N LEU A 130 1.86 12.84 -1.05
CA LEU A 130 0.64 13.51 -1.52
C LEU A 130 0.16 14.64 -0.60
N ALA A 131 0.33 14.47 0.72
CA ALA A 131 0.00 15.50 1.69
C ALA A 131 0.90 16.74 1.58
N ARG A 132 2.16 16.54 1.20
CA ARG A 132 3.16 17.61 1.07
C ARG A 132 3.13 18.30 -0.28
N SER A 133 2.81 17.57 -1.36
CA SER A 133 2.78 18.15 -2.72
C SER A 133 1.79 19.31 -2.84
N ASP A 134 0.62 19.22 -2.20
CA ASP A 134 -0.38 20.32 -2.19
C ASP A 134 0.12 21.55 -1.39
N SER A 135 1.04 21.37 -0.42
CA SER A 135 1.58 22.49 0.39
C SER A 135 2.67 23.26 -0.35
N ALA A 136 3.43 22.59 -1.22
CA ALA A 136 4.43 23.23 -2.06
C ALA A 136 3.79 24.03 -3.21
N GLU A 137 2.66 23.55 -3.74
CA GLU A 137 1.91 24.20 -4.83
C GLU A 137 1.17 25.48 -4.38
N GLN A 138 0.96 25.68 -3.06
CA GLN A 138 0.35 26.89 -2.48
C GLN A 138 1.35 27.96 -2.04
N ALA A 139 2.66 27.66 -2.07
CA ALA A 139 3.71 28.56 -1.63
C ALA A 139 4.32 29.41 -2.77
N PHE A 140 3.78 29.26 -3.99
CA PHE A 140 4.11 30.01 -5.20
C PHE A 140 2.83 30.62 -5.79
#